data_AF-A0A524HD70-F1
#
_entry.id   AF-A0A524HD70-F1
#
_cell.length_a   1.000
_cell.length_b   1.000
_cell.length_c   1.000
_cell.angle_alpha   90.00
_cell.angle_beta   90.00
_cell.angle_gamma   90.00
#
_symmetry.space_group_name_H-M   'P 1'
#
loop_
_entity.id
_entity.type
_entity.pdbx_description
1 polymer ?
#
loop_
_entity_poly.entity_id
_entity_poly.type
_entity_poly.pdbx_seq_one_letter_code
_entity_poly.pdbx_strand_id
1 'polypeptide(L)'
;MKKWITLSCAVLLLVGLLSVVGCEKKASAKPDVALCAQCGQVKGSDACCAPDAQKCSGCGLAKGSTACCQGVDFSKGDVTLCAKCGEIKGSDKCCKPDAEKCPMCGLNKDSLGCCKI
;
A
#
# COMPACT_ATOMS: atom_id res chain seq x y z
N MET A 1 -19.51 27.00 -61.54
CA MET A 1 -19.87 27.47 -60.18
C MET A 1 -20.28 26.26 -59.34
N LYS A 2 -20.04 26.25 -58.02
CA LYS A 2 -20.16 25.13 -57.04
C LYS A 2 -19.10 24.02 -57.24
N LYS A 3 -17.90 24.05 -56.64
CA LYS A 3 -17.52 24.28 -55.22
C LYS A 3 -18.18 23.29 -54.27
N TRP A 4 -17.35 22.34 -53.83
CA TRP A 4 -17.22 21.82 -52.45
C TRP A 4 -18.38 20.96 -51.93
N ILE A 5 -18.08 19.72 -51.55
CA ILE A 5 -18.53 18.98 -50.35
C ILE A 5 -18.15 17.50 -50.62
N THR A 6 -16.85 17.23 -50.79
CA THR A 6 -16.25 15.89 -50.82
C THR A 6 -15.53 15.59 -49.51
N LEU A 7 -15.86 16.28 -48.42
CA LEU A 7 -14.97 16.36 -47.25
C LEU A 7 -15.69 16.37 -45.89
N SER A 8 -16.82 15.66 -45.74
CA SER A 8 -17.55 15.65 -44.46
C SER A 8 -17.93 14.27 -43.91
N CYS A 9 -17.69 13.17 -44.61
CA CYS A 9 -17.98 11.83 -44.08
C CYS A 9 -16.76 11.06 -43.55
N ALA A 10 -15.54 11.43 -43.94
CA ALA A 10 -14.34 10.71 -43.50
C ALA A 10 -13.80 11.16 -42.13
N VAL A 11 -14.24 12.31 -41.60
CA VAL A 11 -13.70 12.88 -40.35
C VAL A 11 -14.46 12.38 -39.11
N LEU A 12 -15.68 11.86 -39.25
CA LEU A 12 -16.48 11.38 -38.11
C LEU A 12 -16.13 9.97 -37.63
N LEU A 13 -15.33 9.21 -38.39
CA LEU A 13 -14.90 7.85 -38.00
C LEU A 13 -13.56 7.81 -37.22
N LEU A 14 -12.83 8.92 -37.13
CA LEU A 14 -11.52 8.98 -36.45
C LEU A 14 -11.58 9.48 -35.00
N VAL A 15 -12.71 10.04 -34.55
CA VAL A 15 -12.85 10.58 -33.17
C VAL A 15 -13.29 9.51 -32.16
N GLY A 16 -13.65 8.29 -32.62
CA GLY A 16 -14.12 7.22 -31.75
C GLY A 16 -13.04 6.36 -31.08
N LEU A 17 -11.76 6.51 -31.43
CA LEU A 17 -10.72 5.52 -31.10
C LEU A 17 -9.58 6.01 -30.18
N LEU A 18 -9.60 7.26 -29.69
CA LEU A 18 -8.43 7.87 -29.03
C LEU A 18 -8.59 8.25 -27.55
N SER A 19 -9.67 7.86 -26.86
CA SER A 19 -9.84 8.26 -25.44
C SER A 19 -9.93 7.12 -24.42
N VAL A 20 -9.82 5.86 -24.83
CA VAL A 20 -9.54 4.74 -23.91
C VAL A 20 -8.04 4.49 -23.79
N VAL A 21 -7.25 5.54 -23.56
CA VAL A 21 -6.01 5.40 -22.76
C VAL A 21 -6.42 5.56 -21.30
N GLY A 22 -7.33 4.70 -20.88
CA GLY A 22 -7.54 4.42 -19.47
C GLY A 22 -6.22 3.85 -18.99
N CYS A 23 -5.42 4.69 -18.34
CA CYS A 23 -4.22 4.29 -17.65
C CYS A 23 -4.64 3.26 -16.61
N GLU A 24 -4.65 1.98 -16.99
CA GLU A 24 -4.74 0.86 -16.09
C GLU A 24 -3.50 0.95 -15.22
N LYS A 25 -3.61 1.72 -14.12
CA LYS A 25 -2.75 1.58 -12.96
C LYS A 25 -2.90 0.12 -12.55
N LYS A 26 -2.03 -0.74 -13.09
CA LYS A 26 -1.77 -2.06 -12.54
C LYS A 26 -1.34 -1.78 -11.11
N ALA A 27 -2.28 -1.92 -10.20
CA ALA A 27 -2.00 -2.09 -8.81
C ALA A 27 -1.21 -3.40 -8.74
N SER A 28 0.10 -3.30 -8.87
CA SER A 28 1.02 -4.38 -8.53
C SER A 28 0.66 -4.78 -7.11
N ALA A 29 -0.06 -5.88 -6.98
CA ALA A 29 -0.49 -6.39 -5.70
C ALA A 29 0.77 -6.78 -4.94
N LYS A 30 1.29 -5.85 -4.13
CA LYS A 30 2.34 -6.13 -3.18
C LYS A 30 1.85 -7.30 -2.30
N PRO A 31 2.68 -8.33 -2.06
CA PRO A 31 2.29 -9.41 -1.16
C PRO A 31 2.13 -8.87 0.26
N ASP A 32 1.21 -9.44 1.02
CA ASP A 32 1.03 -9.11 2.43
C ASP A 32 2.34 -9.31 3.21
N VAL A 33 2.58 -8.44 4.20
CA VAL A 33 3.87 -8.34 4.89
C VAL A 33 3.71 -8.81 6.32
N ALA A 34 4.52 -9.78 6.76
CA ALA A 34 4.51 -10.21 8.16
C ALA A 34 5.44 -9.34 9.01
N LEU A 35 5.00 -8.96 10.20
CA LEU A 35 5.81 -8.36 11.25
C LEU A 35 6.27 -9.45 12.21
N CYS A 36 7.56 -9.49 12.48
CA CYS A 36 8.18 -10.43 13.40
C CYS A 36 7.76 -10.12 14.84
N ALA A 37 7.21 -11.11 15.53
CA ALA A 37 6.80 -11.00 16.94
C ALA A 37 7.96 -10.70 17.90
N GLN A 38 9.19 -11.05 17.53
CA GLN A 38 10.36 -10.90 18.40
C GLN A 38 10.92 -9.47 18.38
N CYS A 39 10.88 -8.80 17.23
CA CYS A 39 11.54 -7.51 17.05
C CYS A 39 10.63 -6.41 16.48
N GLY A 40 9.42 -6.73 16.02
CA GLY A 40 8.46 -5.77 15.48
C GLY A 40 8.79 -5.24 14.08
N GLN A 41 9.86 -5.74 13.45
CA GLN A 41 10.26 -5.42 12.08
C GLN A 41 9.55 -6.31 11.06
N VAL A 42 9.60 -5.89 9.80
CA VAL A 42 9.15 -6.72 8.67
C VAL A 42 9.98 -8.01 8.61
N LYS A 43 9.31 -9.15 8.70
CA LYS A 43 9.93 -10.48 8.67
C LYS A 43 10.61 -10.71 7.32
N GLY A 44 11.87 -11.13 7.37
CA GLY A 44 12.69 -11.36 6.18
C GLY A 44 13.32 -10.09 5.60
N SER A 45 13.10 -8.91 6.20
CA SER A 45 13.93 -7.73 5.91
C SER A 45 15.32 -7.88 6.55
N ASP A 46 16.31 -7.17 6.03
CA ASP A 46 17.66 -7.13 6.62
C ASP A 46 17.65 -6.59 8.06
N ALA A 47 16.65 -5.77 8.40
CA ALA A 47 16.45 -5.23 9.75
C ALA A 47 15.78 -6.23 10.71
N CYS A 48 15.23 -7.35 10.21
CA CYS A 48 14.52 -8.33 11.02
C CYS A 48 15.48 -9.04 11.97
N CYS A 49 15.31 -8.84 13.28
CA CYS A 49 16.17 -9.41 14.31
C CYS A 49 17.67 -9.14 14.07
N ALA A 50 18.00 -7.98 13.47
CA ALA A 50 19.39 -7.56 13.31
C ALA A 50 20.10 -7.57 14.69
N PRO A 51 21.32 -8.13 14.79
CA PRO A 51 21.99 -8.37 16.07
C PRO A 51 22.34 -7.06 16.82
N ASP A 52 22.52 -5.98 16.08
CA ASP A 52 22.81 -4.62 16.55
C ASP A 52 21.54 -3.77 16.77
N ALA A 53 20.35 -4.32 16.52
CA ALA A 53 19.10 -3.60 16.73
C ALA A 53 18.89 -3.28 18.22
N GLN A 54 18.89 -1.99 18.56
CA GLN A 54 18.60 -1.54 19.91
C GLN A 54 17.16 -1.89 20.29
N LYS A 55 16.95 -2.48 21.47
CA LYS A 55 15.59 -2.68 22.00
C LYS A 55 15.02 -1.35 22.52
N CYS A 56 13.75 -1.12 22.26
CA CYS A 56 12.98 -0.02 22.80
C CYS A 56 12.66 -0.29 24.27
N SER A 57 13.07 0.58 25.17
CA SER A 57 12.80 0.44 26.61
C SER A 57 11.31 0.51 26.96
N GLY A 58 10.46 1.08 26.09
CA GLY A 58 9.02 1.22 26.34
C GLY A 58 8.18 0.01 25.95
N CYS A 59 8.52 -0.67 24.84
CA CYS A 59 7.72 -1.80 24.32
C CYS A 59 8.50 -3.10 24.12
N GLY A 60 9.82 -3.11 24.35
CA GLY A 60 10.67 -4.30 24.21
C GLY A 60 11.03 -4.70 22.78
N LEU A 61 10.35 -4.18 21.76
CA LEU A 61 10.63 -4.41 20.33
C LEU A 61 11.87 -3.64 19.86
N ALA A 62 12.37 -3.92 18.65
CA ALA A 62 13.46 -3.13 18.08
C ALA A 62 13.04 -1.66 17.94
N LYS A 63 13.90 -0.75 18.40
CA LYS A 63 13.68 0.69 18.39
C LYS A 63 13.56 1.18 16.94
N GLY A 64 12.51 1.93 16.65
CA GLY A 64 12.21 2.41 15.31
C GLY A 64 11.64 1.34 14.37
N SER A 65 11.38 0.13 14.86
CA SER A 65 10.68 -0.88 14.07
C SER A 65 9.25 -0.47 13.71
N THR A 66 8.69 -1.11 12.70
CA THR A 66 7.33 -0.84 12.22
C THR A 66 6.29 -0.87 13.36
N ALA A 67 6.41 -1.84 14.27
CA ALA A 67 5.52 -1.99 15.42
C ALA A 67 5.99 -1.31 16.72
N CYS A 68 7.14 -0.62 16.72
CA CYS A 68 7.68 0.02 17.92
C CYS A 68 6.68 1.00 18.55
N CYS A 69 6.26 0.72 19.78
CA CYS A 69 5.27 1.50 20.54
C CYS A 69 3.92 1.69 19.84
N GLN A 70 3.56 0.81 18.89
CA GLN A 70 2.30 0.91 18.14
C GLN A 70 1.14 0.10 18.77
N GLY A 71 1.36 -0.52 19.94
CA GLY A 71 0.31 -1.30 20.62
C GLY A 71 -0.13 -2.56 19.87
N VAL A 72 0.74 -3.13 19.04
CA VAL A 72 0.47 -4.38 18.30
C VAL A 72 0.56 -5.56 19.26
N ASP A 73 -0.49 -6.37 19.32
CA ASP A 73 -0.48 -7.63 20.09
C ASP A 73 0.23 -8.72 19.28
N PHE A 74 1.34 -9.22 19.83
CA PHE A 74 2.11 -10.34 19.28
C PHE A 74 1.93 -11.63 20.10
N SER A 75 0.91 -11.70 20.97
CA SER A 75 0.67 -12.83 21.88
C SER A 75 0.38 -14.13 21.11
N LYS A 76 -0.09 -14.02 19.87
CA LYS A 76 -0.41 -15.14 18.97
C LYS A 76 0.66 -15.39 17.90
N GLY A 77 1.81 -14.74 18.00
CA GLY A 77 2.90 -14.83 17.02
C GLY A 77 2.94 -13.65 16.05
N ASP A 78 3.52 -13.89 14.87
CA ASP A 78 3.74 -12.86 13.86
C ASP A 78 2.43 -12.24 13.37
N VAL A 79 2.45 -10.94 13.11
CA VAL A 79 1.26 -10.18 12.68
C VAL A 79 1.38 -9.85 11.20
N THR A 80 0.39 -10.24 10.39
CA THR A 80 0.38 -9.91 8.96
C THR A 80 -0.29 -8.56 8.71
N LEU A 81 0.41 -7.66 8.02
CA LEU A 81 -0.14 -6.43 7.46
C LEU A 81 -0.64 -6.67 6.05
N CYS A 82 -1.82 -6.12 5.76
CA CYS A 82 -2.39 -6.14 4.44
C CYS A 82 -1.63 -5.16 3.54
N ALA A 83 -1.03 -5.65 2.47
CA ALA A 83 -0.23 -4.80 1.59
C ALA A 83 -1.05 -3.82 0.74
N LYS A 84 -2.38 -3.95 0.72
CA LYS A 84 -3.30 -3.02 0.06
C LYS A 84 -3.63 -1.80 0.90
N CYS A 85 -3.62 -1.92 2.22
CA CYS A 85 -4.08 -0.85 3.11
C CYS A 85 -3.14 -0.52 4.28
N GLY A 86 -2.10 -1.34 4.53
CA GLY A 86 -1.14 -1.12 5.62
C GLY A 86 -1.64 -1.52 7.01
N GLU A 87 -2.89 -1.96 7.13
CA GLU A 87 -3.49 -2.38 8.40
C GLU A 87 -3.26 -3.86 8.70
N ILE A 88 -3.47 -4.28 9.94
CA ILE A 88 -3.44 -5.71 10.31
C ILE A 88 -4.50 -6.47 9.51
N LYS A 89 -4.08 -7.48 8.76
CA LYS A 89 -4.96 -8.30 7.92
C LYS A 89 -6.01 -9.00 8.78
N GLY A 90 -7.28 -8.83 8.40
CA GLY A 90 -8.42 -9.40 9.13
C GLY A 90 -8.86 -8.60 10.36
N SER A 91 -8.23 -7.46 10.67
CA SER A 91 -8.75 -6.51 11.65
C SER A 91 -9.96 -5.75 11.10
N ASP A 92 -10.78 -5.16 11.98
CA ASP A 92 -11.92 -4.32 11.58
C ASP A 92 -11.53 -3.08 10.77
N LYS A 93 -10.26 -2.66 10.86
CA LYS A 93 -9.71 -1.54 10.09
C LYS A 93 -9.19 -1.96 8.72
N CYS A 94 -8.95 -3.26 8.51
CA CYS A 94 -8.39 -3.80 7.27
C CYS A 94 -9.30 -3.49 6.08
N CYS A 95 -8.76 -2.78 5.08
CA CYS A 95 -9.46 -2.43 3.85
C CYS A 95 -10.81 -1.71 4.08
N LYS A 96 -10.95 -0.97 5.19
CA LYS A 96 -12.14 -0.16 5.44
C LYS A 96 -12.30 0.89 4.33
N PRO A 97 -13.49 1.02 3.70
CA PRO A 97 -13.68 1.86 2.52
C PRO A 97 -13.49 3.36 2.80
N ASP A 98 -13.85 3.81 4.01
CA ASP A 98 -13.80 5.23 4.40
C ASP A 98 -12.46 5.65 5.01
N ALA A 99 -11.44 4.79 4.95
CA ALA A 99 -10.13 5.12 5.50
C ALA A 99 -9.41 6.15 4.62
N GLU A 100 -8.98 7.26 5.23
CA GLU A 100 -8.16 8.27 4.56
C GLU A 100 -6.88 7.62 4.02
N LYS A 101 -6.53 7.88 2.76
CA LYS A 101 -5.32 7.36 2.13
C LYS A 101 -4.16 8.31 2.31
N CYS A 102 -3.00 7.77 2.63
CA CYS A 102 -1.75 8.50 2.63
C CYS A 102 -1.39 8.91 1.18
N PRO A 103 -1.20 10.21 0.89
CA PRO A 103 -0.88 10.67 -0.46
C PRO A 103 0.51 10.21 -0.95
N MET A 104 1.41 9.82 -0.03
CA MET A 104 2.77 9.41 -0.37
C MET A 104 2.85 7.92 -0.77
N CYS A 105 2.21 7.04 -0.01
CA CYS A 105 2.32 5.58 -0.21
C CYS A 105 1.03 4.90 -0.68
N GLY A 106 -0.11 5.60 -0.67
CA GLY A 106 -1.41 5.06 -1.08
C GLY A 106 -2.07 4.08 -0.10
N LEU A 107 -1.42 3.77 1.02
CA LEU A 107 -1.99 2.96 2.11
C LEU A 107 -2.91 3.80 3.00
N ASN A 108 -3.61 3.18 3.94
CA ASN A 108 -4.38 3.95 4.93
C ASN A 108 -3.43 4.84 5.73
N LYS A 109 -3.78 6.11 5.87
CA LYS A 109 -3.01 7.07 6.65
C LYS A 109 -2.97 6.62 8.11
N ASP A 110 -1.81 6.79 8.73
CA ASP A 110 -1.54 6.38 10.11
C ASP A 110 -1.69 4.87 10.39
N SER A 111 -1.84 4.05 9.35
CA SER A 111 -1.77 2.60 9.48
C SER A 111 -0.35 2.14 9.83
N LEU A 112 -0.24 0.93 10.39
CA LEU A 112 1.05 0.34 10.75
C LEU A 112 2.02 0.29 9.56
N GLY A 113 1.52 0.01 8.37
CA GLY A 113 2.30 -0.05 7.14
C GLY A 113 2.52 1.31 6.47
N CYS A 114 1.87 2.39 6.90
CA CYS A 114 1.92 3.69 6.22
C CYS A 114 3.38 4.19 6.11
N CYS A 115 3.88 4.26 4.87
CA CYS A 115 5.26 4.62 4.54
C CYS A 115 6.34 3.70 5.16
N LYS A 116 5.97 2.48 5.56
CA LYS A 116 6.86 1.51 6.23
C LYS A 116 6.90 0.13 5.52
N ILE A 117 6.04 -0.10 4.51
CA ILE A 117 5.97 -1.33 3.67
C ILE A 117 5.77 -1.02 2.18
#